data_AF-A0A6B0Z5P6-F1
#
_entry.id   AF-A0A6B0Z5P6-F1
#
_cell.length_a   1.000
_cell.length_b   1.000
_cell.length_c   1.000
_cell.angle_alpha   90.00
_cell.angle_beta   90.00
_cell.angle_gamma   90.00
#
_symmetry.space_group_name_H-M   'P 1'
#
loop_
_entity.id
_entity.type
_entity.pdbx_description
1 polymer ?
#
loop_
_entity_poly.entity_id
_entity_poly.type
_entity_poly.pdbx_seq_one_letter_code
_entity_poly.pdbx_strand_id
1 'polypeptide(L)'
;MKIAEAKIDVIKFEVPRISINDARGGMGGKLTAGVLRLITESGAEGNAHIGDRGGGGATTIRAFQSAFEGRLIGTKIADREALWHQLNPMSGHGATTSLHSLWSHIDVAMWDAAGKAADMPVHEMLGTARRTTEVYA
;
A
#
# COMPACT_ATOMS: atom_id res chain seq x y z
N MET A 1 13.24 -10.48 -11.46
CA MET A 1 12.80 -9.22 -10.85
C MET A 1 12.36 -9.48 -9.40
N LYS A 2 13.36 -9.49 -8.53
CA LYS A 2 13.23 -9.57 -7.07
C LYS A 2 13.38 -8.20 -6.45
N ILE A 3 12.79 -8.00 -5.28
CA ILE A 3 12.96 -6.79 -4.47
C ILE A 3 14.40 -6.77 -3.94
N ALA A 4 15.11 -5.67 -4.22
CA ALA A 4 16.46 -5.40 -3.73
C ALA A 4 16.45 -4.44 -2.54
N GLU A 5 15.52 -3.49 -2.52
CA GLU A 5 15.39 -2.49 -1.46
C GLU A 5 13.90 -2.17 -1.23
N ALA A 6 13.54 -1.95 0.03
CA ALA A 6 12.22 -1.47 0.43
C ALA A 6 12.37 -0.29 1.38
N LYS A 7 11.75 0.85 1.06
CA LYS A 7 11.80 2.08 1.88
C LYS A 7 10.45 2.75 1.98
N ILE A 8 10.27 3.56 3.03
CA ILE A 8 9.07 4.38 3.22
C ILE A 8 9.51 5.83 3.39
N ASP A 9 9.09 6.69 2.47
CA ASP A 9 9.21 8.14 2.64
C ASP A 9 8.06 8.64 3.51
N VAL A 10 8.35 9.10 4.72
CA VAL A 10 7.33 9.58 5.67
C VAL A 10 7.04 11.05 5.42
N ILE A 11 5.78 11.37 5.19
CA ILE A 11 5.28 12.71 4.86
C ILE A 11 4.35 13.19 5.97
N LYS A 12 4.65 14.37 6.51
CA LYS A 12 3.79 15.06 7.50
C LYS A 12 3.19 16.28 6.84
N PHE A 13 1.88 16.44 6.96
CA PHE A 13 1.16 17.54 6.34
C PHE A 13 -0.06 17.91 7.17
N GLU A 14 -0.58 19.11 6.94
CA GLU A 14 -1.75 19.63 7.65
C GLU A 14 -2.84 19.94 6.63
N VAL A 15 -4.05 19.47 6.90
CA VAL A 15 -5.22 19.74 6.06
C VAL A 15 -6.31 20.42 6.89
N PRO A 16 -7.14 21.29 6.28
CA PRO A 16 -8.25 21.93 6.98
C PRO A 16 -9.14 20.90 7.68
N ARG A 17 -9.60 21.24 8.89
CA ARG A 17 -10.59 20.43 9.57
C ARG A 17 -11.95 20.62 8.92
N ILE A 18 -12.57 19.50 8.56
CA ILE A 18 -13.92 19.45 8.02
C ILE A 18 -14.79 18.60 8.93
N SER A 19 -16.00 19.08 9.23
CA SER A 19 -17.02 18.27 9.89
C SER A 19 -17.66 17.35 8.87
N ILE A 20 -17.87 16.10 9.26
CA ILE A 20 -18.48 15.08 8.41
C ILE A 20 -19.71 14.56 9.13
N ASN A 21 -20.82 14.47 8.40
CA ASN A 21 -22.08 13.97 8.94
C ASN A 21 -22.12 12.42 8.91
N ASP A 22 -21.20 11.79 9.64
CA ASP A 22 -21.17 10.34 9.87
C ASP A 22 -20.49 9.99 11.19
N ALA A 23 -20.25 8.70 11.43
CA ALA A 23 -19.64 8.17 12.66
C ALA A 23 -18.21 8.70 12.96
N ARG A 24 -17.53 9.33 11.99
CA ARG A 24 -16.19 9.91 12.17
C ARG A 24 -16.26 11.29 12.84
N GLY A 25 -17.38 12.01 12.72
CA GLY A 25 -17.60 13.36 13.27
C GLY A 25 -16.78 14.50 12.65
N GLY A 26 -15.64 14.18 12.02
CA GLY A 26 -14.81 15.11 11.26
C GLY A 26 -13.52 14.48 10.75
N MET A 27 -12.85 15.16 9.84
CA MET A 27 -11.52 14.81 9.34
C MET A 27 -10.60 16.02 9.32
N GLY A 28 -9.29 15.76 9.27
CA GLY A 28 -8.26 16.76 9.05
C GLY A 28 -7.47 17.16 10.30
N GLY A 29 -6.66 18.21 10.16
CA GLY A 29 -5.59 18.54 11.09
C GLY A 29 -4.23 17.98 10.64
N LYS A 30 -3.34 17.76 11.60
CA LYS A 30 -1.98 17.25 11.34
C LYS A 30 -2.03 15.74 11.06
N LEU A 31 -1.65 15.37 9.85
CA LEU A 31 -1.64 13.99 9.37
C LEU A 31 -0.21 13.53 9.09
N THR A 32 -0.02 12.22 9.16
CA THR A 32 1.21 11.55 8.74
C THR A 32 0.83 10.42 7.80
N ALA A 33 1.43 10.39 6.63
CA ALA A 33 1.33 9.32 5.65
C ALA A 33 2.74 8.95 5.17
N GLY A 34 2.84 7.99 4.27
CA GLY A 34 4.08 7.69 3.59
C GLY A 34 3.89 7.14 2.20
N VAL A 35 4.99 7.07 1.46
CA VAL A 35 5.08 6.38 0.17
C VAL A 35 6.02 5.20 0.37
N LEU A 36 5.45 3.99 0.31
CA LEU A 36 6.21 2.75 0.21
C LEU A 36 6.82 2.68 -1.19
N ARG A 37 8.12 2.39 -1.27
CA ARG A 37 8.86 2.17 -2.51
C ARG A 37 9.56 0.82 -2.45
N LEU A 38 9.31 -0.02 -3.44
CA LEU A 38 9.96 -1.30 -3.65
C LEU A 38 10.85 -1.20 -4.89
N ILE A 39 12.16 -1.19 -4.69
CA ILE A 39 13.13 -1.15 -5.77
C ILE A 39 13.59 -2.58 -6.06
N THR A 40 13.56 -2.95 -7.32
CA THR A 40 13.92 -4.28 -7.79
C THR A 40 15.38 -4.35 -8.25
N GLU A 41 15.94 -5.55 -8.30
CA GLU A 41 17.30 -5.80 -8.81
C GLU A 41 17.53 -5.31 -10.25
N SER A 42 16.46 -5.16 -11.04
CA SER A 42 16.50 -4.64 -12.41
C SER A 42 16.28 -3.13 -12.50
N GLY A 43 16.16 -2.43 -11.36
CA GLY A 43 15.97 -0.98 -11.29
C GLY A 43 14.52 -0.50 -11.39
N ALA A 44 13.54 -1.38 -11.60
CA ALA A 44 12.13 -0.99 -11.56
C ALA A 44 11.72 -0.65 -10.11
N GLU A 45 11.03 0.48 -9.93
CA GLU A 45 10.53 0.96 -8.64
C GLU A 45 9.00 0.98 -8.64
N GLY A 46 8.40 0.21 -7.73
CA GLY A 46 6.95 0.20 -7.49
C GLY A 46 6.57 0.93 -6.22
N ASN A 47 5.47 1.67 -6.25
CA ASN A 47 5.09 2.63 -5.23
C ASN A 47 3.66 2.42 -4.72
N ALA A 48 3.45 2.64 -3.44
CA ALA A 48 2.13 2.65 -2.83
C ALA A 48 2.01 3.66 -1.70
N HIS A 49 0.82 4.23 -1.53
CA HIS A 49 0.50 5.05 -0.37
C HIS A 49 0.34 4.18 0.88
N ILE A 50 0.92 4.61 2.01
CA ILE A 50 0.74 3.98 3.33
C ILE A 50 0.27 5.02 4.36
N GLY A 51 -0.72 4.63 5.17
CA GLY A 51 -1.23 5.44 6.28
C GLY A 51 -2.70 5.84 6.13
N ASP A 52 -3.34 6.13 7.26
CA ASP A 52 -4.77 6.44 7.33
C ASP A 52 -5.05 7.96 7.40
N ARG A 53 -6.12 8.38 6.72
CA ARG A 53 -6.65 9.75 6.65
C ARG A 53 -7.28 10.21 7.96
N GLY A 54 -7.67 9.28 8.85
CA GLY A 54 -8.33 9.56 10.14
C GLY A 54 -7.39 9.90 11.31
N GLY A 55 -6.07 9.92 11.09
CA GLY A 55 -5.11 10.07 12.19
C GLY A 55 -4.64 8.71 12.71
N GLY A 56 -3.84 8.02 11.90
CA GLY A 56 -3.25 6.73 12.29
C GLY A 56 -1.99 6.35 11.50
N GLY A 57 -1.62 7.12 10.47
CA GLY A 57 -0.57 6.70 9.55
C GLY A 57 0.81 6.50 10.19
N ALA A 58 1.16 7.25 11.23
CA ALA A 58 2.40 6.98 11.98
C ALA A 58 2.38 5.59 12.66
N THR A 59 1.22 5.16 13.16
CA THR A 59 1.04 3.82 13.76
C THR A 59 1.08 2.75 12.67
N THR A 60 0.41 2.96 11.54
CA THR A 60 0.44 2.04 10.39
C THR A 60 1.87 1.85 9.87
N ILE A 61 2.64 2.94 9.71
CA ILE A 61 4.03 2.89 9.23
C ILE A 61 4.90 2.09 10.20
N ARG A 62 4.77 2.32 11.52
CA ARG A 62 5.52 1.54 12.52
C ARG A 62 5.13 0.06 12.50
N ALA A 63 3.83 -0.24 12.41
CA ALA A 63 3.35 -1.62 12.33
C ALA A 63 3.85 -2.32 11.07
N PHE A 64 3.87 -1.62 9.94
CA PHE A 64 4.44 -2.11 8.68
C PHE A 64 5.92 -2.44 8.82
N GLN A 65 6.73 -1.49 9.33
CA GLN A 65 8.15 -1.70 9.56
C GLN A 65 8.37 -2.93 10.44
N SER A 66 7.67 -2.99 11.58
CA SER A 66 7.78 -4.15 12.48
C SER A 66 7.36 -5.49 11.84
N ALA A 67 6.40 -5.49 10.91
CA ALA A 67 5.87 -6.72 10.32
C ALA A 67 6.71 -7.23 9.12
N PHE A 68 7.33 -6.33 8.36
CA PHE A 68 7.91 -6.63 7.04
C PHE A 68 9.36 -6.19 6.84
N GLU A 69 9.97 -5.51 7.81
CA GLU A 69 11.39 -5.12 7.73
C GLU A 69 12.28 -6.35 7.48
N GLY A 70 13.09 -6.28 6.42
CA GLY A 70 13.97 -7.35 5.96
C GLY A 70 13.28 -8.56 5.30
N ARG A 71 11.96 -8.74 5.46
CA ARG A 71 11.23 -9.92 4.94
C ARG A 71 10.86 -9.84 3.46
N LEU A 72 10.89 -8.63 2.89
CA LEU A 72 10.52 -8.40 1.49
C LEU A 72 11.69 -8.58 0.52
N ILE A 73 12.93 -8.51 1.01
CA ILE A 73 14.12 -8.56 0.17
C ILE A 73 14.28 -9.96 -0.42
N GLY A 74 14.57 -10.04 -1.71
CA GLY A 74 14.70 -11.30 -2.46
C GLY A 74 13.38 -11.89 -2.95
N THR A 75 12.24 -11.35 -2.52
CA THR A 75 10.91 -11.78 -2.98
C THR A 75 10.69 -11.37 -4.42
N LYS A 76 10.17 -12.29 -5.26
CA LYS A 76 9.83 -11.97 -6.65
C LYS A 76 8.52 -11.19 -6.71
N ILE A 77 8.50 -10.13 -7.52
CA ILE A 77 7.29 -9.33 -7.77
C ILE A 77 6.17 -10.16 -8.42
N ALA A 78 6.53 -11.20 -9.18
CA ALA A 78 5.57 -12.09 -9.83
C ALA A 78 4.82 -13.00 -8.84
N ASP A 79 5.35 -13.22 -7.63
CA ASP A 79 4.79 -14.16 -6.66
C ASP A 79 3.66 -13.54 -5.81
N ARG A 80 3.20 -12.32 -6.16
CA ARG A 80 2.17 -11.55 -5.42
C ARG A 80 0.93 -12.35 -5.03
N GLU A 81 0.38 -13.16 -5.94
CA GLU A 81 -0.80 -14.00 -5.66
C GLU A 81 -0.50 -15.10 -4.64
N ALA A 82 0.64 -15.77 -4.78
CA ALA A 82 1.08 -16.81 -3.86
C ALA A 82 1.32 -16.23 -2.46
N LEU A 83 1.89 -15.03 -2.37
CA LEU A 83 2.13 -14.34 -1.10
C LEU A 83 0.82 -13.89 -0.45
N TRP A 84 -0.15 -13.41 -1.23
CA TRP A 84 -1.48 -13.05 -0.73
C TRP A 84 -2.16 -14.25 -0.07
N HIS A 85 -2.09 -15.43 -0.68
CA HIS A 85 -2.66 -16.66 -0.12
C HIS A 85 -1.91 -17.22 1.09
N GLN A 86 -0.64 -16.85 1.29
CA GLN A 86 0.12 -17.23 2.48
C GLN A 86 -0.27 -16.42 3.73
N LEU A 87 -1.01 -15.32 3.57
CA LEU A 87 -1.54 -14.55 4.69
C LEU A 87 -2.60 -15.38 5.41
N ASN A 88 -2.30 -15.79 6.66
CA ASN A 88 -3.24 -16.58 7.46
C ASN A 88 -4.37 -15.69 8.02
N PRO A 89 -5.65 -16.03 7.78
CA PRO A 89 -6.80 -15.33 8.36
C PRO A 89 -6.90 -15.42 9.89
N MET A 90 -6.05 -16.22 10.56
CA MET A 90 -5.92 -16.24 12.03
C MET A 90 -5.34 -14.94 12.65
N SER A 91 -5.21 -13.87 11.87
CA SER A 91 -5.03 -12.51 12.38
C SER A 91 -6.30 -12.13 13.16
N GLY A 92 -6.33 -12.49 14.45
CA GLY A 92 -7.52 -12.55 15.29
C GLY A 92 -8.48 -11.36 15.19
N HIS A 93 -9.76 -11.68 15.34
CA HIS A 93 -10.90 -10.77 15.46
C HIS A 93 -10.70 -9.76 16.60
N GLY A 94 -9.86 -8.75 16.41
CA GLY A 94 -9.53 -7.77 17.45
C GLY A 94 -8.28 -6.91 17.22
N ALA A 95 -7.41 -7.22 16.24
CA ALA A 95 -6.29 -6.34 15.92
C ALA A 95 -6.74 -5.15 15.06
N THR A 96 -6.56 -3.93 15.56
CA THR A 96 -6.84 -2.64 14.90
C THR A 96 -6.09 -2.42 13.59
N THR A 97 -5.18 -3.32 13.20
CA THR A 97 -4.58 -3.37 11.88
C THR A 97 -4.37 -4.83 11.48
N SER A 98 -5.21 -5.35 10.58
CA SER A 98 -5.05 -6.71 10.06
C SER A 98 -3.78 -6.79 9.22
N LEU A 99 -3.12 -7.96 9.21
CA LEU A 99 -1.97 -8.20 8.32
C LEU A 99 -2.33 -7.98 6.85
N HIS A 100 -3.59 -8.24 6.47
CA HIS A 100 -4.11 -7.92 5.14
C HIS A 100 -4.07 -6.42 4.83
N SER A 101 -4.41 -5.55 5.78
CA SER A 101 -4.35 -4.10 5.57
C SER A 101 -2.92 -3.65 5.31
N LEU A 102 -1.96 -4.12 6.10
CA LEU A 102 -0.54 -3.79 5.88
C LEU A 102 -0.02 -4.37 4.55
N TRP A 103 -0.42 -5.60 4.22
CA TRP A 103 0.00 -6.25 2.99
C TRP A 103 -0.56 -5.59 1.73
N SER A 104 -1.75 -5.00 1.79
CA SER A 104 -2.35 -4.30 0.63
C SER A 104 -1.43 -3.23 0.04
N HIS A 105 -0.63 -2.55 0.88
CA HIS A 105 0.36 -1.59 0.42
C HIS A 105 1.49 -2.25 -0.38
N ILE A 106 1.95 -3.44 0.05
CA ILE A 106 2.98 -4.22 -0.65
C ILE A 106 2.44 -4.71 -1.98
N ASP A 107 1.22 -5.24 -2.00
CA ASP A 107 0.57 -5.75 -3.20
C ASP A 107 0.45 -4.67 -4.28
N VAL A 108 -0.05 -3.48 -3.92
CA VAL A 108 -0.13 -2.34 -4.85
C VAL A 108 1.24 -1.93 -5.38
N ALA A 109 2.26 -1.85 -4.51
CA ALA A 109 3.62 -1.51 -4.93
C ALA A 109 4.22 -2.59 -5.85
N MET A 110 3.91 -3.87 -5.63
CA MET A 110 4.31 -4.96 -6.52
C MET A 110 3.64 -4.84 -7.90
N TRP A 111 2.34 -4.52 -7.94
CA TRP A 111 1.63 -4.27 -9.20
C TRP A 111 2.19 -3.07 -9.98
N ASP A 112 2.50 -1.97 -9.29
CA ASP A 112 3.11 -0.79 -9.91
C ASP A 112 4.51 -1.13 -10.49
N ALA A 113 5.35 -1.85 -9.74
CA ALA A 113 6.65 -2.32 -10.24
C ALA A 113 6.50 -3.22 -11.47
N ALA A 114 5.52 -4.13 -11.46
CA ALA A 114 5.26 -5.05 -12.55
C ALA A 114 4.80 -4.32 -13.82
N GLY A 115 3.89 -3.34 -13.68
CA GLY A 115 3.42 -2.52 -14.80
C GLY A 115 4.55 -1.71 -15.43
N LYS A 116 5.35 -1.02 -14.60
CA LYS A 116 6.52 -0.27 -15.06
C LYS A 116 7.55 -1.14 -15.76
N ALA A 117 7.84 -2.33 -15.24
CA ALA A 117 8.79 -3.25 -15.86
C ALA A 117 8.28 -3.83 -17.19
N ALA A 118 6.95 -3.95 -17.34
CA ALA A 118 6.31 -4.41 -18.57
C ALA A 118 6.02 -3.28 -19.57
N ASP A 119 6.26 -2.02 -19.20
CA ASP A 119 5.80 -0.83 -19.93
C ASP A 119 4.28 -0.88 -20.24
N MET A 120 3.50 -1.35 -19.27
CA MET A 120 2.06 -1.53 -19.40
C MET A 120 1.31 -0.90 -18.23
N PRO A 121 0.19 -0.21 -18.48
CA PRO A 121 -0.68 0.23 -17.40
C PRO A 121 -1.36 -0.97 -16.73
N VAL A 122 -1.56 -0.90 -15.41
CA VAL A 122 -2.10 -2.02 -14.61
C VAL A 122 -3.45 -2.52 -15.15
N HIS A 123 -4.33 -1.65 -15.64
CA HIS A 123 -5.61 -2.07 -16.20
C HIS A 123 -5.46 -2.97 -17.44
N GLU A 124 -4.40 -2.80 -18.25
CA GLU A 124 -4.13 -3.67 -19.40
C GLU A 124 -3.58 -5.01 -18.93
N MET A 125 -2.71 -5.02 -17.92
CA MET A 125 -2.23 -6.25 -17.30
C MET A 125 -3.36 -7.10 -16.72
N LEU A 126 -4.41 -6.46 -16.21
CA LEU A 126 -5.61 -7.12 -15.67
C LEU A 126 -6.61 -7.55 -16.76
N GLY A 127 -6.33 -7.28 -18.03
CA GLY A 127 -7.24 -7.60 -19.15
C GLY A 127 -8.35 -6.58 -19.31
N THR A 128 -7.98 -5.35 -19.72
CA THR A 128 -8.91 -4.21 -19.85
C THR A 128 -10.21 -4.57 -20.56
N ALA A 129 -11.33 -4.46 -19.83
CA ALA A 129 -12.67 -4.57 -20.41
C ALA A 129 -13.23 -3.22 -20.87
N ARG A 130 -12.87 -2.12 -20.19
CA ARG A 130 -13.33 -0.75 -20.48
C ARG A 130 -12.25 0.28 -20.14
N ARG A 131 -12.20 1.38 -20.89
CA ARG A 131 -11.22 2.48 -20.72
C ARG A 131 -11.74 3.67 -19.93
N THR A 132 -13.01 3.68 -19.57
CA THR A 132 -13.66 4.72 -18.78
C THR A 132 -14.56 4.08 -17.72
N THR A 133 -14.84 4.83 -16.65
CA THR A 133 -15.77 4.44 -15.59
C THR A 133 -16.54 5.67 -15.12
N GLU A 134 -17.79 5.49 -14.70
CA GLU A 134 -18.57 6.55 -14.07
C GLU A 134 -17.98 6.89 -12.69
N VAL A 135 -18.08 8.16 -12.31
CA VAL A 135 -17.55 8.70 -11.04
C VAL A 135 -18.63 9.50 -10.32
N TYR A 136 -18.52 9.62 -9.00
CA TYR A 136 -19.41 10.44 -8.17
C TYR A 136 -18.58 11.30 -7.20
N ALA A 137 -19.16 12.43 -6.76
CA ALA A 137 -18.56 13.37 -5.81
C ALA A 137 -19.10 13.17 -4.39
#